data_AF-A0AA38Z3L6-F1
#
_entry.id   AF-A0AA38Z3L6-F1
#
_cell.length_a   1.000
_cell.length_b   1.000
_cell.length_c   1.000
_cell.angle_alpha   90.00
_cell.angle_beta   90.00
_cell.angle_gamma   90.00
#
_symmetry.space_group_name_H-M   'P 1'
#
loop_
_entity.id
_entity.type
_entity.pdbx_description
1 polymer ?
#
loop_
_entity_poly.entity_id
_entity_poly.type
_entity_poly.pdbx_seq_one_letter_code
_entity_poly.pdbx_strand_id
1 'polypeptide(L)'
;MAISSFPRHRFFIIPLISFALFCFYSGYAEDPARMFEKALLCFNNKLIYSGCDEEYRLNESGNINVPPQITDQFCNGPCLAETQLLLNCINNIFAGFLFDNKASVRAISDTIRAGCSFSRQRGSL
;
A
#
# COMPACT_ATOMS: atom_id res chain seq x y z
N MET A 1 -62.25 18.62 -20.63
CA MET A 1 -60.87 18.11 -20.82
C MET A 1 -59.94 19.31 -20.86
N ALA A 2 -59.16 19.57 -19.82
CA ALA A 2 -58.14 20.61 -19.81
C ALA A 2 -56.79 19.91 -19.71
N ILE A 3 -56.02 19.93 -20.80
CA ILE A 3 -54.69 19.35 -20.87
C ILE A 3 -53.74 20.44 -20.37
N SER A 4 -53.39 20.38 -19.09
CA SER A 4 -52.40 21.29 -18.50
C SER A 4 -51.03 21.04 -19.14
N SER A 5 -50.51 22.01 -19.87
CA SER A 5 -49.17 21.99 -20.43
C SER A 5 -48.15 22.07 -19.29
N PHE A 6 -47.44 20.96 -19.07
CA PHE A 6 -46.31 20.93 -18.13
C PHE A 6 -45.09 21.59 -18.78
N PRO A 7 -44.34 22.45 -18.07
CA PRO A 7 -43.21 23.16 -18.64
C PRO A 7 -42.04 22.19 -18.84
N ARG A 8 -41.68 21.99 -20.12
CA ARG A 8 -40.62 21.09 -20.65
C ARG A 8 -39.22 21.32 -20.06
N HIS A 9 -39.02 22.40 -19.31
CA HIS A 9 -37.72 22.88 -18.83
C HIS A 9 -37.31 22.37 -17.44
N ARG A 10 -38.25 21.83 -16.64
CA ARG A 10 -37.95 21.34 -15.27
C ARG A 10 -37.34 19.93 -15.24
N PHE A 11 -37.51 19.13 -16.29
CA PHE A 11 -36.99 17.76 -16.38
C PHE A 11 -35.49 17.68 -16.70
N PHE A 12 -34.88 18.74 -17.25
CA PHE A 12 -33.45 18.76 -17.57
C PHE A 12 -32.56 19.26 -16.42
N ILE A 13 -33.12 20.00 -15.46
CA ILE A 13 -32.34 20.60 -14.35
C ILE A 13 -32.00 19.54 -13.29
N ILE A 14 -32.91 18.59 -13.05
CA ILE A 14 -32.77 17.52 -12.04
C ILE A 14 -31.59 16.58 -12.37
N PRO A 15 -31.43 16.04 -13.60
CA PRO A 15 -30.28 15.19 -13.92
C PRO A 15 -28.95 15.97 -13.90
N LEU A 16 -28.95 17.27 -14.25
CA LEU A 16 -27.76 18.13 -14.18
C LEU A 16 -27.27 18.34 -12.74
N ILE A 17 -28.19 18.61 -11.80
CA ILE A 17 -27.87 18.74 -10.37
C ILE A 17 -27.41 17.38 -9.81
N SER A 18 -28.04 16.28 -10.22
CA SER A 18 -27.67 14.94 -9.77
C SER A 18 -26.31 14.50 -10.29
N PHE A 19 -25.95 14.85 -11.53
CA PHE A 19 -24.64 14.57 -12.12
C PHE A 19 -23.55 15.42 -11.46
N ALA A 20 -23.84 16.69 -11.17
CA ALA A 20 -22.93 17.56 -10.42
C ALA A 20 -22.67 17.04 -8.99
N LEU A 21 -23.70 16.59 -8.27
CA LEU A 21 -23.55 15.91 -6.98
C LEU A 21 -22.74 14.62 -7.09
N PHE A 22 -22.98 13.79 -8.12
CA PHE A 22 -22.22 12.56 -8.34
C PHE A 22 -20.73 12.83 -8.63
N CYS A 23 -20.42 13.86 -9.44
CA CYS A 23 -19.05 14.32 -9.68
C CYS A 23 -18.39 14.92 -8.43
N PHE A 24 -19.12 15.65 -7.61
CA PHE A 24 -18.61 16.23 -6.36
C PHE A 24 -18.34 15.16 -5.28
N TYR A 25 -19.16 14.11 -5.21
CA TYR A 25 -18.94 13.00 -4.27
C TYR A 25 -17.81 12.05 -4.71
N SER A 26 -17.52 11.95 -6.01
CA SER A 26 -16.49 11.06 -6.56
C SER A 26 -15.05 11.59 -6.39
N GLY A 27 -14.88 12.85 -5.95
CA GLY A 27 -13.62 13.59 -6.01
C GLY A 27 -12.78 13.64 -4.73
N TYR A 28 -13.10 12.90 -3.67
CA TYR A 28 -12.21 12.81 -2.50
C TYR A 28 -11.09 11.79 -2.77
N ALA A 29 -10.20 12.11 -3.71
CA ALA A 29 -8.88 11.48 -3.69
C ALA A 29 -8.22 11.86 -2.35
N GLU A 30 -7.87 10.87 -1.54
CA GLU A 30 -7.15 11.15 -0.30
C GLU A 30 -5.83 11.82 -0.62
N ASP A 31 -5.50 12.88 0.13
CA ASP A 31 -4.24 13.60 -0.05
C ASP A 31 -3.05 12.65 0.15
N PRO A 32 -2.02 12.67 -0.74
CA PRO A 32 -0.88 11.77 -0.65
C PRO A 32 -0.14 11.81 0.68
N ALA A 33 -0.06 12.97 1.35
CA ALA A 33 0.58 13.04 2.66
C ALA A 33 -0.24 12.28 3.72
N ARG A 34 -1.57 12.41 3.69
CA ARG A 34 -2.46 11.62 4.56
C ARG A 34 -2.37 10.13 4.27
N MET A 35 -2.27 9.73 3.01
CA MET A 35 -2.09 8.31 2.64
C MET A 35 -0.74 7.77 3.14
N PHE A 36 0.32 8.56 3.03
CA PHE A 36 1.64 8.23 3.57
C PHE A 36 1.61 8.06 5.10
N GLU A 37 1.00 8.99 5.83
CA GLU A 37 0.82 8.89 7.28
C GLU A 37 0.04 7.63 7.69
N LYS A 38 -1.01 7.28 6.95
CA LYS A 38 -1.75 6.03 7.19
C LYS A 38 -0.90 4.79 6.91
N ALA A 39 -0.08 4.81 5.86
CA ALA A 39 0.81 3.70 5.53
C ALA A 39 1.87 3.48 6.62
N LEU A 40 2.35 4.54 7.27
CA LEU A 40 3.27 4.43 8.41
C LEU A 40 2.67 3.67 9.61
N LEU A 41 1.33 3.63 9.73
CA LEU A 41 0.68 2.83 10.78
C LEU A 41 0.91 1.32 10.61
N CYS A 42 1.26 0.85 9.40
CA CYS A 42 1.59 -0.56 9.18
C CYS A 42 2.82 -1.01 9.97
N PHE A 43 3.84 -0.14 10.15
CA PHE A 43 5.02 -0.46 10.95
C PHE A 43 4.71 -0.59 12.45
N ASN A 44 3.67 0.12 12.91
CA ASN A 44 3.21 0.08 14.29
C ASN A 44 2.21 -1.06 14.58
N ASN A 45 1.84 -1.84 13.57
CA ASN A 45 0.89 -2.93 13.73
C ASN A 45 1.58 -4.14 14.40
N LYS A 46 1.36 -4.27 15.72
CA LYS A 46 1.87 -5.37 16.55
C LYS A 46 1.39 -6.77 16.13
N LEU A 47 0.44 -6.87 15.20
CA LEU A 47 -0.04 -8.15 14.67
C LEU A 47 0.76 -8.63 13.45
N ILE A 48 1.62 -7.78 12.88
CA ILE A 48 2.44 -8.16 11.71
C ILE A 48 3.69 -8.90 12.16
N TYR A 49 4.48 -8.29 13.04
CA TYR A 49 5.72 -8.88 13.53
C TYR A 49 5.51 -9.56 14.88
N SER A 50 5.54 -10.89 14.88
CA SER A 50 5.32 -11.73 16.06
C SER A 50 6.43 -12.75 16.28
N GLY A 51 7.06 -13.22 15.21
CA GLY A 51 8.11 -14.25 15.23
C GLY A 51 9.43 -13.82 14.60
N CYS A 52 9.48 -12.71 13.84
CA CYS A 52 10.72 -12.19 13.31
C CYS A 52 11.50 -11.38 14.36
N ASP A 53 12.80 -11.63 14.48
CA ASP A 53 13.69 -10.84 15.34
C ASP A 53 13.79 -9.40 14.85
N GLU A 54 13.78 -8.45 15.79
CA GLU A 54 13.69 -7.01 15.50
C GLU A 54 14.79 -6.50 14.56
N GLU A 55 15.99 -7.05 14.67
CA GLU A 55 17.15 -6.69 13.86
C GLU A 55 17.01 -7.03 12.36
N TYR A 56 16.11 -7.96 12.01
CA TYR A 56 15.87 -8.38 10.63
C TYR A 56 14.54 -7.87 10.07
N ARG A 57 13.79 -7.06 10.84
CA ARG A 57 12.52 -6.48 10.38
C ARG A 57 12.78 -5.35 9.40
N LEU A 58 11.96 -5.27 8.36
CA LEU A 58 11.92 -4.10 7.51
C LEU A 58 11.31 -2.93 8.30
N ASN A 59 11.97 -1.78 8.24
CA ASN A 59 11.50 -0.54 8.84
C ASN A 59 11.40 0.58 7.79
N GLU A 60 11.08 1.79 8.22
CA GLU A 60 10.86 2.97 7.37
C GLU A 60 12.10 3.33 6.54
N SER A 61 13.31 2.93 7.00
CA SER A 61 14.56 3.18 6.27
C SER A 61 14.57 2.52 4.88
N GLY A 62 13.80 1.43 4.72
CA GLY A 62 13.77 0.64 3.49
C GLY A 62 14.97 -0.27 3.29
N ASN A 63 15.82 -0.44 4.31
CA ASN A 63 16.93 -1.37 4.25
C ASN A 63 16.53 -2.72 4.84
N ILE A 64 16.88 -3.79 4.13
CA ILE A 64 16.89 -5.14 4.67
C ILE A 64 18.36 -5.39 5.02
N ASN A 65 18.65 -5.85 6.23
CA ASN A 65 20.02 -6.04 6.69
C ASN A 65 20.15 -7.48 7.19
N VAL A 66 19.93 -8.43 6.30
CA VAL A 66 19.92 -9.86 6.66
C VAL A 66 21.28 -10.44 6.30
N PRO A 67 22.12 -10.79 7.29
CA PRO A 67 23.44 -11.29 7.00
C PRO A 67 23.38 -12.68 6.33
N PRO A 68 24.39 -13.06 5.54
CA PRO A 68 24.40 -14.33 4.81
C PRO A 68 24.17 -15.56 5.69
N GLN A 69 24.61 -15.52 6.94
CA GLN A 69 24.54 -16.63 7.91
C GLN A 69 23.10 -16.98 8.31
N ILE A 70 22.17 -16.01 8.24
CA ILE A 70 20.76 -16.22 8.64
C ILE A 70 19.80 -16.08 7.46
N THR A 71 20.30 -15.93 6.23
CA THR A 71 19.47 -15.81 5.02
C THR A 71 18.48 -16.97 4.89
N ASP A 72 18.93 -18.21 5.14
CA ASP A 72 18.06 -19.39 5.03
C ASP A 72 16.95 -19.38 6.09
N GLN A 73 17.24 -18.93 7.31
CA GLN A 73 16.24 -18.79 8.37
C GLN A 73 15.26 -17.66 8.07
N PHE A 74 15.73 -16.52 7.54
CA PHE A 74 14.86 -15.43 7.11
C PHE A 74 13.91 -15.88 6.00
N CYS A 75 14.46 -16.50 4.95
CA CYS A 75 13.73 -16.86 3.74
C CYS A 75 12.78 -18.05 3.91
N ASN A 76 12.99 -18.91 4.90
CA ASN A 76 12.12 -20.05 5.20
C ASN A 76 11.34 -19.89 6.52
N GLY A 77 11.42 -18.71 7.14
CA GLY A 77 10.89 -18.46 8.48
C GLY A 77 9.83 -17.35 8.52
N PRO A 78 9.43 -16.93 9.74
CA PRO A 78 8.40 -15.92 9.93
C PRO A 78 8.79 -14.56 9.33
N CYS A 79 10.08 -14.19 9.34
CA CYS A 79 10.53 -12.89 8.82
C CYS A 79 10.12 -12.61 7.38
N LEU A 80 10.22 -13.58 6.47
CA LEU A 80 9.76 -13.41 5.09
C LEU A 80 8.24 -13.17 5.03
N ALA A 81 7.47 -14.01 5.71
CA ALA A 81 6.00 -13.92 5.70
C ALA A 81 5.50 -12.62 6.34
N GLU A 82 6.06 -12.23 7.48
CA GLU A 82 5.71 -11.01 8.21
C GLU A 82 6.11 -9.76 7.41
N THR A 83 7.28 -9.77 6.75
CA THR A 83 7.68 -8.66 5.86
C THR A 83 6.78 -8.54 4.64
N GLN A 84 6.31 -9.65 4.07
CA GLN A 84 5.31 -9.62 3.00
C GLN A 84 3.97 -9.04 3.46
N LEU A 85 3.52 -9.36 4.69
CA LEU A 85 2.33 -8.76 5.28
C LEU A 85 2.48 -7.24 5.47
N LEU A 86 3.64 -6.78 5.93
CA LEU A 86 3.96 -5.35 6.03
C LEU A 86 3.88 -4.66 4.67
N LEU A 87 4.57 -5.19 3.66
CA LEU A 87 4.59 -4.63 2.30
C LEU A 87 3.18 -4.58 1.69
N ASN A 88 2.37 -5.63 1.91
CA ASN A 88 0.98 -5.66 1.48
C ASN A 88 0.12 -4.61 2.21
N CYS A 89 0.30 -4.44 3.52
CA CYS A 89 -0.38 -3.40 4.29
C CYS A 89 -0.10 -2.00 3.71
N ILE A 90 1.18 -1.69 3.48
CA ILE A 90 1.61 -0.40 2.92
C ILE A 90 1.01 -0.21 1.53
N ASN A 91 1.14 -1.20 0.64
CA ASN A 91 0.70 -1.09 -0.75
C ASN A 91 -0.82 -0.95 -0.89
N ASN A 92 -1.59 -1.59 0.00
CA ASN A 92 -3.05 -1.48 0.02
C ASN A 92 -3.54 -0.09 0.46
N ILE A 93 -2.75 0.61 1.28
CA ILE A 93 -3.05 1.97 1.71
C ILE A 93 -2.54 2.98 0.67
N PHE A 94 -1.27 2.87 0.26
CA PHE A 94 -0.64 3.81 -0.65
C PHE A 94 0.36 3.12 -1.58
N ALA A 95 -0.07 2.79 -2.80
CA ALA A 95 0.78 2.17 -3.81
C ALA A 95 2.00 3.03 -4.23
N GLY A 96 1.94 4.35 -4.00
CA GLY A 96 3.02 5.30 -4.26
C GLY A 96 4.02 5.46 -3.10
N PHE A 97 3.94 4.62 -2.06
CA PHE A 97 4.82 4.73 -0.91
C PHE A 97 6.30 4.53 -1.28
N LEU A 98 7.13 5.44 -0.79
CA LEU A 98 8.58 5.36 -0.88
C LEU A 98 9.15 5.29 0.53
N PHE A 99 10.08 4.37 0.74
CA PHE A 99 10.88 4.31 1.95
C PHE A 99 11.87 5.49 1.99
N ASP A 100 12.54 5.69 3.13
CA ASP A 100 13.48 6.81 3.28
C ASP A 100 14.62 6.73 2.26
N ASN A 101 15.09 5.52 1.95
CA ASN A 101 16.08 5.24 0.91
C ASN A 101 15.55 5.37 -0.54
N LYS A 102 14.31 5.85 -0.71
CA LYS A 102 13.62 6.04 -2.00
C LYS A 102 13.29 4.76 -2.75
N ALA A 103 13.44 3.60 -2.13
CA ALA A 103 12.91 2.36 -2.69
C ALA A 103 11.37 2.41 -2.69
N SER A 104 10.75 1.82 -3.71
CA SER A 104 9.32 1.54 -3.70
C SER A 104 9.05 0.21 -3.01
N VAL A 105 7.80 -0.02 -2.59
CA VAL A 105 7.35 -1.33 -2.09
C VAL A 105 7.68 -2.48 -3.06
N ARG A 106 7.56 -2.23 -4.37
CA ARG A 106 7.95 -3.19 -5.41
C ARG A 106 9.45 -3.45 -5.39
N ALA A 107 10.28 -2.41 -5.33
CA ALA A 107 11.73 -2.58 -5.30
C ALA A 107 12.19 -3.43 -4.10
N ILE A 108 11.62 -3.18 -2.91
CA ILE A 108 11.90 -4.00 -1.72
C ILE A 108 11.45 -5.45 -1.92
N SER A 109 10.24 -5.66 -2.46
CA SER A 109 9.72 -7.01 -2.74
C SER A 109 10.61 -7.77 -3.72
N ASP A 110 11.18 -7.08 -4.71
CA ASP A 110 12.07 -7.63 -5.71
C ASP A 110 13.44 -8.01 -5.12
N THR A 111 13.99 -7.16 -4.24
CA THR A 111 15.20 -7.45 -3.46
C THR A 111 15.01 -8.70 -2.61
N ILE A 112 13.90 -8.81 -1.87
CA ILE A 112 13.60 -10.00 -1.05
C ILE A 112 13.51 -11.25 -1.92
N ARG A 113 12.79 -11.17 -3.05
CA ARG A 113 12.62 -12.29 -3.97
C ARG A 113 13.95 -12.74 -4.58
N ALA A 114 14.83 -11.81 -4.95
CA ALA A 114 16.16 -12.13 -5.44
C ALA A 114 17.03 -12.75 -4.33
N GLY A 115 17.04 -12.14 -3.15
CA GLY A 115 17.80 -12.59 -1.98
C GLY A 115 17.38 -13.94 -1.42
N CYS A 116 16.11 -14.31 -1.57
CA CYS A 116 15.58 -15.62 -1.15
C CYS A 116 15.54 -16.68 -2.27
N SER A 117 15.91 -16.31 -3.51
CA SER A 117 16.00 -17.26 -4.62
C SER A 117 17.20 -18.21 -4.51
N PHE A 118 17.27 -19.19 -5.40
CA PHE A 118 18.45 -20.05 -5.60
C PHE A 118 19.43 -19.49 -6.66
N SER A 119 19.43 -18.17 -6.87
CA SER A 119 20.30 -17.51 -7.84
C SER A 119 21.60 -17.02 -7.20
N ARG A 120 22.49 -16.43 -8.02
CA ARG A 120 23.71 -15.76 -7.53
C ARG A 120 23.44 -14.56 -6.62
N GLN A 121 22.19 -14.08 -6.57
CA GLN A 121 21.77 -12.97 -5.71
C GLN A 121 21.30 -13.45 -4.34
N ARG A 122 21.31 -14.76 -4.05
CA ARG A 122 20.93 -15.30 -2.74
C ARG A 122 21.75 -14.64 -1.63
N GLY A 123 21.07 -14.17 -0.58
CA GLY A 123 21.69 -13.46 0.55
C GLY A 123 22.07 -12.00 0.25
N SER A 124 21.71 -11.46 -0.91
CA SER A 124 21.77 -10.02 -1.18
C SER A 124 20.52 -9.34 -0.60
N LEU A 125 20.40 -9.40 0.73
CA LEU A 125 19.27 -8.88 1.49
C LEU A 125 19.69 -7.70 2.35
#